data_AF-A0A847MBV2-F1
#
_entry.id   AF-A0A847MBV2-F1
#
_cell.length_a   1.000
_cell.length_b   1.000
_cell.length_c   1.000
_cell.angle_alpha   90.00
_cell.angle_beta   90.00
_cell.angle_gamma   90.00
#
_symmetry.space_group_name_H-M   'P 1'
#
loop_
_entity.id
_entity.type
_entity.pdbx_description
1 polymer ?
#
loop_
_entity_poly.entity_id
_entity_poly.type
_entity_poly.pdbx_seq_one_letter_code
_entity_poly.pdbx_strand_id
1 'polypeptide(L)'
;FGNMLAFLKDCAEKELAGQPLSPDAYWRIQYFGGELERLQLSVVSSSDPEYPVDSWFMLQNETDRNVATVADVHTSFGTALEEAVGYAFRIYVVVPDPYDGLQVTKGGVFSYYEFSWPSSDRLTDEKWLQMLKDGEAPEQPEWTSSFIVP
;
A
#
# COMPACT_ATOMS: atom_id res chain seq x y z
N PHE A 1 -8.05 18.28 4.26
CA PHE A 1 -7.22 17.69 3.20
C PHE A 1 -6.09 18.63 2.75
N GLY A 2 -6.38 19.83 2.21
CA GLY A 2 -5.34 20.73 1.64
C GLY A 2 -4.19 21.12 2.58
N ASN A 3 -4.46 21.37 3.88
CA ASN A 3 -3.41 21.72 4.85
C ASN A 3 -2.45 20.53 5.12
N MET A 4 -2.96 19.30 5.16
CA MET A 4 -2.13 18.10 5.39
C MET A 4 -1.21 17.84 4.21
N LEU A 5 -1.72 17.89 2.98
CA LEU A 5 -0.92 17.66 1.78
C LEU A 5 0.21 18.69 1.66
N ALA A 6 -0.08 19.97 1.90
CA ALA A 6 0.92 21.03 1.89
C ALA A 6 2.01 20.80 2.94
N PHE A 7 1.62 20.34 4.15
CA PHE A 7 2.55 20.00 5.21
C PHE A 7 3.48 18.84 4.85
N LEU A 8 2.94 17.72 4.35
CA LEU A 8 3.74 16.56 3.95
C LEU A 8 4.66 16.88 2.77
N LYS A 9 4.19 17.69 1.82
CA LYS A 9 5.01 18.19 0.71
C LYS A 9 6.20 19.01 1.21
N ASP A 10 5.97 19.97 2.10
CA ASP A 10 7.03 20.79 2.69
C ASP A 10 8.07 19.94 3.46
N CYS A 11 7.61 18.91 4.18
CA CYS A 11 8.52 17.96 4.84
C CYS A 11 9.39 17.22 3.82
N ALA A 12 8.78 16.62 2.80
CA ALA A 12 9.50 15.88 1.77
C ALA A 12 10.51 16.75 1.01
N GLU A 13 10.15 18.00 0.66
CA GLU A 13 11.05 18.94 -0.02
C GLU A 13 12.26 19.30 0.84
N LYS A 14 12.07 19.49 2.16
CA LYS A 14 13.18 19.75 3.10
C LYS A 14 14.09 18.55 3.27
N GLU A 15 13.51 17.36 3.46
CA GLU A 15 14.27 16.12 3.60
C GLU A 15 15.11 15.82 2.34
N LEU A 16 14.52 15.99 1.14
CA LEU A 16 15.24 15.85 -0.13
C LEU A 16 16.36 16.87 -0.31
N ALA A 17 16.21 18.07 0.26
CA ALA A 17 17.24 19.10 0.29
C ALA A 17 18.27 18.91 1.42
N GLY A 18 18.16 17.84 2.22
CA GLY A 18 19.03 17.58 3.38
C GLY A 18 18.84 18.59 4.53
N GLN A 19 17.71 19.29 4.56
CA GLN A 19 17.38 20.26 5.60
C GLN A 19 16.66 19.56 6.76
N PRO A 20 17.02 19.85 8.02
CA PRO A 20 16.35 19.27 9.17
C PRO A 20 14.92 19.79 9.28
N LEU A 21 13.97 18.91 9.63
CA LEU A 21 12.61 19.31 10.00
C LEU A 21 12.60 19.92 11.41
N SER A 22 11.62 20.79 11.68
CA SER A 22 11.43 21.31 13.04
C SER A 22 10.91 20.21 13.98
N PRO A 23 11.14 20.31 15.30
CA PRO A 23 10.57 19.38 16.27
C PRO A 23 9.04 19.25 16.17
N ASP A 24 8.33 20.36 15.92
CA ASP A 24 6.87 20.36 15.74
C ASP A 24 6.44 19.59 14.48
N ALA A 25 7.21 19.66 13.40
CA ALA A 25 6.94 18.90 12.18
C ALA A 25 7.13 17.40 12.44
N TYR A 26 8.22 17.01 13.11
CA TYR A 26 8.43 15.62 13.53
C TYR A 26 7.29 15.11 14.43
N TRP A 27 6.89 15.89 15.42
CA TRP A 27 5.74 15.54 16.28
C TRP A 27 4.46 15.34 15.48
N ARG A 28 4.15 16.22 14.53
CA ARG A 28 2.95 16.09 13.70
C ARG A 28 3.00 14.84 12.80
N ILE A 29 4.17 14.47 12.28
CA ILE A 29 4.35 13.25 11.47
C ILE A 29 4.00 11.99 12.30
N GLN A 30 4.33 11.96 13.60
CA GLN A 30 3.99 10.81 14.45
C GLN A 30 2.47 10.58 14.57
N TYR A 31 1.66 11.63 14.41
CA TYR A 31 0.18 11.53 14.41
C TYR A 31 -0.42 11.28 13.03
N PHE A 32 0.40 11.16 11.98
CA PHE A 32 -0.08 10.97 10.61
C PHE A 32 -0.94 9.71 10.45
N GLY A 33 -0.64 8.63 11.20
CA GLY A 33 -1.44 7.41 11.19
C GLY A 33 -2.91 7.63 11.57
N GLY A 34 -3.17 8.43 12.60
CA GLY A 34 -4.54 8.76 13.01
C GLY A 34 -5.26 9.66 12.00
N GLU A 35 -4.52 10.52 11.29
CA GLU A 35 -5.08 11.31 10.20
C GLU A 35 -5.43 10.42 9.00
N LEU A 36 -4.58 9.46 8.62
CA LEU A 36 -4.90 8.47 7.60
C LEU A 36 -6.13 7.64 7.95
N GLU A 37 -6.22 7.16 9.19
CA GLU A 37 -7.38 6.41 9.68
C GLU A 37 -8.66 7.24 9.56
N ARG A 38 -8.63 8.50 10.00
CA ARG A 38 -9.77 9.42 9.86
C ARG A 38 -10.19 9.63 8.41
N LEU A 39 -9.22 9.76 7.50
CA LEU A 39 -9.48 9.90 6.07
C LEU A 39 -10.15 8.65 5.51
N GLN A 40 -9.61 7.47 5.84
CA GLN A 40 -10.14 6.20 5.37
C GLN A 40 -11.55 5.94 5.91
N LEU A 41 -11.78 6.18 7.21
CA LEU A 41 -13.12 6.11 7.81
C LEU A 41 -14.11 7.05 7.13
N SER A 42 -13.70 8.27 6.75
CA SER A 42 -14.60 9.21 6.07
C SER A 42 -15.08 8.74 4.69
N VAL A 43 -14.27 7.97 3.98
CA VAL A 43 -14.65 7.36 2.69
C VAL A 43 -15.64 6.23 2.93
N VAL A 44 -15.32 5.36 3.86
CA VAL A 44 -16.09 4.15 4.19
C VAL A 44 -17.42 4.48 4.90
N SER A 45 -17.48 5.52 5.72
CA SER A 45 -18.72 5.99 6.34
C SER A 45 -19.66 6.69 5.34
N SER A 46 -19.14 7.10 4.18
CA SER A 46 -19.91 7.80 3.14
C SER A 46 -20.52 6.89 2.08
N SER A 47 -20.14 5.60 2.04
CA SER A 47 -20.56 4.67 1.00
C SER A 47 -21.95 4.06 1.22
N ASP A 48 -22.44 4.00 2.45
CA ASP A 48 -23.78 3.49 2.77
C ASP A 48 -24.43 4.31 3.91
N PRO A 49 -25.43 5.18 3.62
CA PRO A 49 -26.14 5.96 4.63
C PRO A 49 -27.01 5.13 5.58
N GLU A 50 -27.37 3.89 5.20
CA GLU A 50 -28.24 3.00 5.96
C GLU A 50 -27.44 2.12 6.94
N TYR A 51 -26.17 1.85 6.62
CA TYR A 51 -25.22 1.12 7.46
C TYR A 51 -23.90 1.88 7.64
N PRO A 52 -23.86 2.94 8.48
CA PRO A 52 -22.64 3.71 8.72
C PRO A 52 -21.54 2.79 9.27
N VAL A 53 -20.47 2.66 8.49
CA VAL A 53 -19.30 1.87 8.86
C VAL A 53 -18.38 2.75 9.73
N ASP A 54 -18.64 2.73 11.04
CA ASP A 54 -17.88 3.50 12.04
C ASP A 54 -16.59 2.80 12.49
N SER A 55 -16.30 1.60 11.97
CA SER A 55 -15.13 0.82 12.32
C SER A 55 -14.72 -0.14 11.20
N TRP A 56 -13.41 -0.32 11.04
CA TRP A 56 -12.79 -1.24 10.08
C TRP A 56 -13.32 -2.68 10.20
N PHE A 57 -13.68 -3.09 11.42
CA PHE A 57 -14.21 -4.43 11.69
C PHE A 57 -15.61 -4.68 11.11
N MET A 58 -16.29 -3.65 10.60
CA MET A 58 -17.64 -3.77 10.04
C MET A 58 -17.68 -3.92 8.50
N LEU A 59 -16.56 -3.77 7.79
CA LEU A 59 -16.49 -4.07 6.35
C LEU A 59 -16.74 -5.55 6.10
N GLN A 60 -17.84 -5.98 5.49
CA GLN A 60 -18.13 -7.42 5.38
C GLN A 60 -17.46 -8.11 4.19
N ASN A 61 -17.16 -7.37 3.13
CA ASN A 61 -16.50 -7.90 1.95
C ASN A 61 -14.98 -8.00 2.18
N GLU A 62 -14.41 -9.18 1.96
CA GLU A 62 -12.98 -9.44 2.18
C GLU A 62 -12.08 -8.79 1.13
N THR A 63 -12.55 -8.58 -0.11
CA THR A 63 -11.79 -7.83 -1.11
C THR A 63 -11.66 -6.36 -0.71
N ASP A 64 -12.71 -5.78 -0.13
CA ASP A 64 -12.68 -4.41 0.42
C ASP A 64 -11.80 -4.28 1.68
N ARG A 65 -11.43 -5.42 2.29
CA ARG A 65 -10.47 -5.49 3.41
C ARG A 65 -9.04 -5.77 2.96
N ASN A 66 -8.80 -6.00 1.68
CA ASN A 66 -7.48 -6.32 1.18
C ASN A 66 -7.01 -5.28 0.17
N VAL A 67 -5.70 -5.11 0.07
CA VAL A 67 -5.08 -4.30 -0.99
C VAL A 67 -4.77 -5.14 -2.23
N ALA A 68 -5.08 -6.45 -2.17
CA ALA A 68 -4.80 -7.38 -3.25
C ALA A 68 -5.69 -7.09 -4.47
N THR A 69 -5.06 -6.77 -5.59
CA THR A 69 -5.73 -6.50 -6.86
C THR A 69 -4.89 -7.03 -8.01
N VAL A 70 -5.53 -7.34 -9.14
CA VAL A 70 -4.88 -7.85 -10.35
C VAL A 70 -5.44 -7.17 -11.59
N ALA A 71 -4.57 -6.93 -12.58
CA ALA A 71 -4.97 -6.33 -13.85
C ALA A 71 -4.20 -6.93 -15.03
N ASP A 72 -4.94 -7.25 -16.09
CA ASP A 72 -4.36 -7.54 -17.41
C ASP A 72 -3.89 -6.22 -18.04
N VAL A 73 -2.58 -6.10 -18.22
CA VAL A 73 -1.95 -4.92 -18.84
C VAL A 73 -1.64 -5.13 -20.33
N HIS A 74 -1.60 -6.38 -20.81
CA HIS A 74 -1.36 -6.71 -22.21
C HIS A 74 -1.83 -8.12 -22.56
N THR A 75 -2.43 -8.31 -23.76
CA THR A 75 -2.83 -9.64 -24.25
C THR A 75 -2.25 -9.92 -25.64
N SER A 76 -1.66 -11.10 -25.83
CA SER A 76 -1.16 -11.57 -27.13
C SER A 76 -1.17 -13.10 -27.22
N PHE A 77 -1.54 -13.64 -28.38
CA PHE A 77 -1.50 -15.08 -28.71
C PHE A 77 -2.09 -16.05 -27.67
N GLY A 78 -3.16 -15.66 -26.96
CA GLY A 78 -3.81 -16.51 -25.95
C GLY A 78 -3.21 -16.37 -24.54
N THR A 79 -2.28 -15.45 -24.35
CA THR A 79 -1.63 -15.13 -23.08
C THR A 79 -1.90 -13.67 -22.71
N ALA A 80 -2.24 -13.44 -21.46
CA ALA A 80 -2.31 -12.13 -20.81
C ALA A 80 -1.05 -11.93 -19.95
N LEU A 81 -0.54 -10.70 -19.92
CA LEU A 81 0.41 -10.24 -18.92
C LEU A 81 -0.41 -9.62 -17.80
N GLU A 82 -0.35 -10.22 -16.63
CA GLU A 82 -1.03 -9.77 -15.42
C GLU A 82 -0.02 -9.04 -14.53
N GLU A 83 -0.39 -7.87 -14.04
CA GLU A 83 0.30 -7.20 -12.93
C GLU A 83 -0.62 -7.22 -11.71
N ALA A 84 -0.05 -7.56 -10.55
CA ALA A 84 -0.83 -7.71 -9.33
C ALA A 84 -0.11 -7.20 -8.09
N VAL A 85 -0.91 -6.78 -7.11
CA VAL A 85 -0.49 -6.54 -5.74
C VAL A 85 -1.15 -7.60 -4.88
N GLY A 86 -0.43 -8.20 -3.94
CA GLY A 86 -0.97 -9.14 -2.96
C GLY A 86 -1.04 -8.54 -1.56
N TYR A 87 -0.69 -9.31 -0.54
CA TYR A 87 -0.58 -8.78 0.82
C TYR A 87 0.48 -7.67 0.92
N ALA A 88 0.22 -6.66 1.74
CA ALA A 88 1.18 -5.58 1.98
C ALA A 88 2.46 -6.13 2.64
N PHE A 89 3.60 -5.75 2.09
CA PHE A 89 4.91 -6.07 2.63
C PHE A 89 5.33 -5.04 3.68
N ARG A 90 6.31 -5.42 4.49
CA ARG A 90 6.95 -4.53 5.46
C ARG A 90 8.19 -3.95 4.83
N ILE A 91 8.28 -2.62 4.82
CA ILE A 91 9.51 -1.91 4.46
C ILE A 91 10.19 -1.40 5.73
N TYR A 92 11.53 -1.46 5.73
CA TYR A 92 12.37 -0.84 6.76
C TYR A 92 13.22 0.24 6.09
N VAL A 93 13.20 1.45 6.63
CA VAL A 93 13.92 2.60 6.06
C VAL A 93 14.77 3.24 7.14
N VAL A 94 16.03 3.49 6.83
CA VAL A 94 16.93 4.26 7.71
C VAL A 94 16.73 5.73 7.40
N VAL A 95 16.38 6.52 8.41
CA VAL A 95 16.16 7.97 8.30
C VAL A 95 16.96 8.72 9.36
N PRO A 96 17.26 10.02 9.16
CA PRO A 96 17.87 10.85 10.19
C PRO A 96 17.00 10.92 11.46
N ASP A 97 17.65 10.84 12.62
CA ASP A 97 17.00 11.11 13.90
C ASP A 97 16.96 12.63 14.18
N PRO A 98 15.84 13.19 14.65
CA PRO A 98 15.73 14.61 14.98
C PRO A 98 16.69 15.10 16.08
N TYR A 99 17.20 14.19 16.93
CA TYR A 99 18.06 14.48 18.07
C TYR A 99 19.54 14.11 17.83
N ASP A 100 19.92 13.79 16.59
CA ASP A 100 21.23 13.28 16.12
C ASP A 100 21.29 11.77 15.93
N GLY A 101 21.96 11.33 14.86
CA GLY A 101 22.10 9.93 14.46
C GLY A 101 21.10 9.42 13.43
N LEU A 102 20.92 8.09 13.40
CA LEU A 102 20.05 7.38 12.46
C LEU A 102 19.06 6.52 13.23
N GLN A 103 17.84 6.44 12.71
CA GLN A 103 16.79 5.56 13.22
C GLN A 103 16.23 4.68 12.10
N VAL A 104 15.70 3.51 12.46
CA VAL A 104 14.98 2.63 11.53
C VAL A 104 13.49 2.84 11.70
N THR A 105 12.82 3.24 10.64
CA THR A 105 11.36 3.28 10.57
C THR A 105 10.83 2.03 9.89
N LYS A 106 9.59 1.66 10.22
CA LYS A 106 8.88 0.52 9.65
C LYS A 106 7.57 0.99 9.04
N GLY A 107 7.31 0.59 7.80
CA GLY A 107 6.09 0.94 7.07
C GLY A 107 5.49 -0.25 6.33
N GLY A 108 4.34 0.00 5.70
CA GLY A 108 3.75 -0.89 4.70
C GLY A 108 4.15 -0.46 3.30
N VAL A 109 4.39 -1.42 2.42
CA VAL A 109 4.61 -1.21 0.98
C VAL A 109 3.83 -2.26 0.19
N PHE A 110 3.44 -1.95 -1.04
CA PHE A 110 2.79 -2.94 -1.89
C PHE A 110 3.75 -4.07 -2.25
N SER A 111 3.25 -5.31 -2.23
CA SER A 111 3.90 -6.40 -2.94
C SER A 111 3.70 -6.23 -4.44
N TYR A 112 4.55 -6.87 -5.23
CA TYR A 112 4.50 -6.77 -6.68
C TYR A 112 4.59 -8.16 -7.30
N TYR A 113 3.73 -8.42 -8.28
CA TYR A 113 3.70 -9.62 -9.09
C TYR A 113 3.52 -9.19 -10.55
N GLU A 114 4.27 -9.82 -11.45
CA GLU A 114 4.13 -9.68 -12.89
C GLU A 114 4.31 -11.07 -13.48
N PHE A 115 3.30 -11.58 -14.16
CA PHE A 115 3.32 -12.95 -14.68
C PHE A 115 2.43 -13.13 -15.91
N SER A 116 2.75 -14.15 -16.70
CA SER A 116 1.91 -14.57 -17.83
C SER A 116 0.77 -15.46 -17.35
N TRP A 117 -0.43 -15.25 -17.88
CA TRP A 117 -1.63 -16.01 -17.53
C TRP A 117 -2.46 -16.37 -18.79
N PRO A 118 -3.20 -17.50 -18.82
CA PRO A 118 -4.06 -17.82 -19.95
C PRO A 118 -5.17 -16.77 -20.16
N SER A 119 -5.25 -16.16 -21.34
CA SER A 119 -6.27 -15.13 -21.62
C SER A 119 -7.70 -15.68 -21.66
N SER A 120 -7.85 -17.00 -21.73
CA SER A 120 -9.14 -17.71 -21.60
C SER A 120 -9.64 -17.80 -20.16
N ASP A 121 -8.78 -17.52 -19.17
CA ASP A 121 -9.09 -17.58 -17.74
C ASP A 121 -8.64 -16.29 -17.04
N ARG A 122 -9.06 -15.12 -17.54
CA ARG A 122 -8.69 -13.83 -16.93
C ARG A 122 -8.98 -13.82 -15.43
N LEU A 123 -8.01 -13.32 -14.67
CA LEU A 123 -8.12 -13.22 -13.23
C LEU A 123 -9.09 -12.09 -12.84
N THR A 124 -9.79 -12.31 -11.73
CA THR A 124 -10.51 -11.27 -11.00
C THR A 124 -9.83 -11.10 -9.65
N ASP A 125 -10.07 -9.99 -8.97
CA ASP A 125 -9.50 -9.73 -7.64
C ASP A 125 -9.86 -10.84 -6.65
N GLU A 126 -11.07 -11.44 -6.76
CA GLU A 126 -11.48 -12.57 -5.92
C GLU A 126 -10.68 -13.84 -6.20
N LYS A 127 -10.47 -14.18 -7.48
CA LYS A 127 -9.64 -15.33 -7.86
C LYS A 127 -8.20 -15.15 -7.41
N TRP A 128 -7.67 -13.94 -7.61
CA TRP A 128 -6.31 -13.59 -7.18
C TRP A 128 -6.15 -13.68 -5.66
N LEU A 129 -7.09 -13.12 -4.90
CA LEU A 129 -7.12 -13.22 -3.45
C LEU A 129 -7.19 -14.69 -2.98
N GLN A 130 -7.93 -15.54 -3.69
CA GLN A 130 -7.99 -16.96 -3.39
C GLN A 130 -6.64 -17.66 -3.65
N MET A 131 -5.98 -17.40 -4.79
CA MET A 131 -4.65 -17.93 -5.08
C MET A 131 -3.62 -17.54 -4.00
N LEU A 132 -3.66 -16.30 -3.51
CA LEU A 132 -2.82 -15.84 -2.40
C LEU A 132 -3.07 -16.63 -1.10
N LYS A 133 -4.32 -16.92 -0.78
CA LYS A 133 -4.71 -17.70 0.41
C LYS A 133 -4.24 -19.15 0.32
N ASP A 134 -4.34 -19.73 -0.86
CA ASP A 134 -3.98 -21.13 -1.11
C ASP A 134 -2.46 -21.33 -1.27
N GLY A 135 -1.69 -20.23 -1.33
CA GLY A 135 -0.24 -20.27 -1.54
C GLY A 135 0.14 -20.65 -2.98
N GLU A 136 -0.76 -20.40 -3.93
CA GLU A 136 -0.61 -20.71 -5.36
C GLU A 136 -0.26 -19.47 -6.19
N ALA A 137 0.05 -18.35 -5.54
CA ALA A 137 0.51 -17.14 -6.23
C ALA A 137 1.82 -17.42 -7.00
N PRO A 138 1.96 -16.91 -8.23
CA PRO A 138 3.20 -17.00 -8.99
C PRO A 138 4.38 -16.36 -8.24
N GLU A 139 5.60 -16.78 -8.58
CA GLU A 139 6.79 -16.14 -8.04
C GLU A 139 6.88 -14.67 -8.45
N GLN A 140 7.48 -13.85 -7.58
CA GLN A 140 7.73 -12.46 -7.90
C GLN A 140 8.83 -12.35 -8.97
N PRO A 141 8.82 -11.30 -9.79
CA PRO A 141 9.83 -11.11 -10.83
C PRO A 141 11.25 -11.11 -10.26
N GLU A 142 12.19 -11.76 -10.95
CA GLU A 142 13.56 -11.97 -10.47
C GLU A 142 14.26 -10.67 -10.04
N TRP A 143 14.00 -9.56 -10.75
CA TRP A 143 14.61 -8.26 -10.48
C TRP A 143 14.27 -7.69 -9.08
N THR A 144 13.17 -8.14 -8.49
CA THR A 144 12.74 -7.73 -7.14
C THR A 144 13.58 -8.35 -6.02
N SER A 145 14.31 -9.44 -6.30
CA SER A 145 15.14 -10.17 -5.33
C SER A 145 16.28 -9.33 -4.72
N SER A 146 16.63 -8.20 -5.34
CA SER A 146 17.67 -7.30 -4.84
C SER A 146 17.24 -6.46 -3.63
N PHE A 147 15.94 -6.33 -3.37
CA PHE A 147 15.40 -5.49 -2.29
C PHE A 147 14.23 -6.13 -1.53
N ILE A 148 13.72 -7.28 -1.96
CA ILE A 148 12.73 -8.08 -1.23
C ILE A 148 13.43 -9.26 -0.56
N VAL A 149 13.11 -9.49 0.72
CA VAL A 149 13.62 -10.63 1.50
C VAL A 149 12.49 -11.63 1.79
N PRO A 150 12.77 -12.96 1.82
CA PRO A 150 11.78 -14.00 2.12
C PRO A 150 11.18 -13.92 3.53
#